data_AF-A0A929IHW0-F1
#
_entry.id   AF-A0A929IHW0-F1
#
_cell.length_a   1.000
_cell.length_b   1.000
_cell.length_c   1.000
_cell.angle_alpha   90.00
_cell.angle_beta   90.00
_cell.angle_gamma   90.00
#
_symmetry.space_group_name_H-M   'P 1'
#
loop_
_entity.id
_entity.type
_entity.pdbx_description
1 polymer ?
#
loop_
_entity_poly.entity_id
_entity_poly.type
_entity_poly.pdbx_seq_one_letter_code
_entity_poly.pdbx_strand_id
1 'polypeptide(L)'
;MSDKAKRQKDWLEKAGILTDALPFMRRYSGKTVVIKYGGHAMGDDRLASDFAHDVTLLKQVGIDPVVVHGGGPQIGQMLERLAIKSEFVDGLRVTDEATVEVV
;
A
#
# COMPACT_ATOMS: atom_id res chain seq x y z
N MET A 1 27.12 29.14 -1.69
CA MET A 1 25.76 29.76 -1.71
C MET A 1 25.26 29.84 -0.28
N SER A 2 24.60 30.92 0.13
CA SER A 2 24.00 31.02 1.47
C SER A 2 22.93 29.93 1.66
N ASP A 3 22.92 29.31 2.83
CA ASP A 3 21.99 28.26 3.23
C ASP A 3 20.51 28.65 3.02
N LYS A 4 20.22 29.95 3.13
CA LYS A 4 18.90 30.55 2.86
C LYS A 4 18.52 30.48 1.38
N ALA A 5 19.45 30.77 0.48
CA ALA A 5 19.22 30.76 -0.96
C ALA A 5 19.01 29.32 -1.49
N LYS A 6 19.71 28.34 -0.90
CA LYS A 6 19.50 26.91 -1.21
C LYS A 6 18.10 26.46 -0.81
N ARG A 7 17.67 26.74 0.44
CA ARG A 7 16.31 26.42 0.91
C ARG A 7 15.21 27.07 0.08
N GLN A 8 15.40 28.33 -0.32
CA GLN A 8 14.43 29.03 -1.17
C GLN A 8 14.28 28.36 -2.54
N LYS A 9 15.38 27.92 -3.15
CA LYS A 9 15.35 27.18 -4.40
C LYS A 9 14.58 25.85 -4.24
N ASP A 10 14.88 25.10 -3.19
CA ASP A 10 14.23 23.81 -2.91
C ASP A 10 12.70 23.96 -2.72
N TRP A 11 12.25 25.06 -2.08
CA TRP A 11 10.82 25.33 -1.89
C TRP A 11 10.11 25.70 -3.19
N LEU A 12 10.75 26.50 -4.05
CA LEU A 12 10.20 26.85 -5.36
C LEU A 12 10.07 25.62 -6.25
N GLU A 13 11.06 24.73 -6.21
CA GLU A 13 11.02 23.46 -6.94
C GLU A 13 9.86 22.58 -6.45
N LYS A 14 9.71 22.38 -5.14
CA LYS A 14 8.58 21.62 -4.57
C LYS A 14 7.22 22.24 -4.91
N ALA A 15 7.10 23.56 -4.87
CA ALA A 15 5.88 24.26 -5.25
C ALA A 15 5.53 24.06 -6.74
N GLY A 16 6.55 24.05 -7.61
CA GLY A 16 6.39 23.71 -9.02
C GLY A 16 5.82 22.30 -9.20
N ILE A 17 6.44 21.30 -8.55
CA ILE A 17 5.98 19.90 -8.60
C ILE A 17 4.52 19.76 -8.16
N LEU A 18 4.12 20.43 -7.07
CA LEU A 18 2.74 20.40 -6.59
C LEU A 18 1.76 21.08 -7.55
N THR A 19 2.19 22.16 -8.20
CA THR A 19 1.38 22.85 -9.22
C THR A 19 1.13 21.94 -10.42
N ASP A 20 2.16 21.22 -10.88
CA ASP A 20 2.06 20.27 -11.98
C ASP A 20 1.22 19.03 -11.60
N ALA A 21 1.23 18.63 -10.33
CA ALA A 21 0.43 17.51 -9.82
C ALA A 21 -1.05 17.86 -9.57
N LEU A 22 -1.37 19.14 -9.39
CA LEU A 22 -2.71 19.61 -9.00
C LEU A 22 -3.84 19.15 -9.94
N PRO A 23 -3.69 19.14 -11.28
CA PRO A 23 -4.72 18.62 -12.18
C PRO A 23 -5.08 17.15 -11.90
N PHE A 24 -4.09 16.32 -11.53
CA PHE A 24 -4.30 14.91 -11.21
C PHE A 24 -5.04 14.75 -9.87
N MET A 25 -4.65 15.51 -8.85
CA MET A 25 -5.34 15.52 -7.55
C MET A 25 -6.81 15.91 -7.71
N ARG A 26 -7.08 16.99 -8.46
CA ARG A 26 -8.45 17.46 -8.72
C ARG A 26 -9.29 16.46 -9.51
N ARG A 27 -8.69 15.73 -10.46
CA ARG A 27 -9.39 14.72 -11.26
C ARG A 27 -10.01 13.61 -10.42
N TYR A 28 -9.34 13.22 -9.33
CA TYR A 28 -9.76 12.11 -8.47
C TYR A 28 -10.32 12.54 -7.10
N SER A 29 -10.39 13.85 -6.83
CA SER A 29 -11.03 14.37 -5.62
C SER A 29 -12.48 13.89 -5.51
N GLY A 30 -12.85 13.38 -4.33
CA GLY A 30 -14.15 12.76 -4.02
C GLY A 30 -14.42 11.44 -4.73
N LYS A 31 -13.42 10.85 -5.41
CA LYS A 31 -13.55 9.54 -6.05
C LYS A 31 -13.02 8.44 -5.15
N THR A 32 -13.71 7.31 -5.15
CA THR A 32 -13.24 6.08 -4.52
C THR A 32 -12.20 5.40 -5.40
N VAL A 33 -11.06 5.02 -4.81
CA VAL A 33 -10.00 4.28 -5.50
C VAL A 33 -9.71 3.01 -4.71
N VAL A 34 -9.96 1.84 -5.32
CA VAL A 34 -9.67 0.55 -4.70
C VAL A 34 -8.23 0.14 -5.03
N ILE A 35 -7.44 -0.11 -3.99
CA ILE A 35 -6.01 -0.41 -4.08
C ILE A 35 -5.79 -1.81 -3.52
N LYS A 36 -5.40 -2.76 -4.39
CA LYS A 36 -4.97 -4.07 -3.92
C LYS A 36 -3.54 -3.98 -3.41
N TYR A 37 -3.35 -4.12 -2.11
CA TYR A 37 -2.06 -4.24 -1.45
C TYR A 37 -1.70 -5.73 -1.24
N GLY A 38 -0.54 -6.18 -1.71
CA GLY A 38 -0.15 -7.57 -1.50
C GLY A 38 1.06 -8.03 -2.28
N GLY A 39 1.44 -9.29 -2.06
CA GLY A 39 2.64 -9.88 -2.65
C GLY A 39 3.91 -9.46 -1.90
N HIS A 40 5.03 -9.35 -2.61
CA HIS A 40 6.34 -9.02 -2.04
C HIS A 40 6.37 -7.68 -1.29
N ALA A 41 5.46 -6.74 -1.60
CA ALA A 41 5.33 -5.46 -0.93
C ALA A 41 4.85 -5.55 0.54
N MET A 42 4.32 -6.70 0.97
CA MET A 42 3.92 -6.96 2.37
C MET A 42 5.02 -7.59 3.22
N GLY A 43 6.16 -7.96 2.62
CA GLY A 43 7.25 -8.64 3.32
C GLY A 43 8.36 -7.72 3.82
N ASP A 44 8.31 -6.43 3.48
CA ASP A 44 9.29 -5.41 3.87
C ASP A 44 8.57 -4.27 4.60
N ASP A 45 8.90 -4.08 5.88
CA ASP A 45 8.31 -3.06 6.76
C ASP A 45 8.47 -1.64 6.21
N ARG A 46 9.57 -1.37 5.50
CA ARG A 46 9.80 -0.05 4.87
C ARG A 46 8.80 0.18 3.75
N LEU A 47 8.57 -0.82 2.89
CA LEU A 47 7.59 -0.73 1.80
C LEU A 47 6.16 -0.64 2.34
N ALA A 48 5.87 -1.31 3.45
CA ALA A 48 4.58 -1.18 4.12
C ALA A 48 4.36 0.25 4.66
N SER A 49 5.39 0.85 5.25
CA SER A 49 5.33 2.24 5.72
C SER A 49 5.18 3.23 4.57
N ASP A 50 5.93 3.05 3.48
CA ASP A 50 5.84 3.90 2.28
C ASP A 50 4.43 3.82 1.67
N PHE A 51 3.87 2.61 1.55
CA PHE A 51 2.50 2.40 1.08
C PHE A 51 1.46 3.09 1.98
N ALA A 52 1.60 2.99 3.30
CA ALA A 52 0.70 3.65 4.24
C ALA A 52 0.76 5.18 4.13
N HIS A 53 1.96 5.74 3.92
CA HIS A 53 2.13 7.17 3.65
C HIS A 53 1.44 7.60 2.36
N ASP A 54 1.59 6.83 1.28
CA ASP A 54 0.95 7.14 0.00
C ASP A 54 -0.59 7.09 0.10
N VAL A 55 -1.15 6.06 0.75
CA VAL A 55 -2.60 5.96 0.99
C VAL A 55 -3.10 7.14 1.82
N THR A 56 -2.35 7.56 2.83
CA THR A 56 -2.69 8.73 3.65
C THR A 56 -2.65 10.01 2.83
N LEU A 57 -1.64 10.18 1.98
CA LEU A 57 -1.54 11.32 1.07
C LEU A 57 -2.73 11.38 0.11
N LEU A 58 -3.13 10.25 -0.49
CA LEU A 58 -4.32 10.17 -1.33
C LEU A 58 -5.56 10.68 -0.59
N LYS A 59 -5.75 10.25 0.67
CA LYS A 59 -6.86 10.74 1.50
C LYS A 59 -6.78 12.24 1.78
N GLN A 60 -5.58 12.75 2.07
CA GLN A 60 -5.36 14.18 2.34
C GLN A 60 -5.63 15.07 1.13
N VAL A 61 -5.35 14.60 -0.09
CA VAL A 61 -5.63 15.33 -1.33
C VAL A 61 -7.08 15.15 -1.84
N GLY A 62 -7.94 14.51 -1.05
CA GLY A 62 -9.37 14.41 -1.29
C GLY A 62 -9.82 13.14 -2.01
N ILE A 63 -8.95 12.17 -2.26
CA ILE A 63 -9.32 10.85 -2.81
C ILE A 63 -9.86 9.98 -1.67
N ASP A 64 -10.78 9.05 -1.94
CA ASP A 64 -11.27 8.08 -0.97
C ASP A 64 -10.67 6.69 -1.22
N PRO A 65 -9.45 6.41 -0.71
CA PRO A 65 -8.80 5.12 -0.93
C PRO A 65 -9.49 4.01 -0.14
N VAL A 66 -9.65 2.85 -0.78
CA VAL A 66 -10.09 1.60 -0.16
C VAL A 66 -8.98 0.56 -0.38
N VAL A 67 -8.35 0.10 0.70
CA VAL A 67 -7.28 -0.89 0.62
C VAL A 67 -7.87 -2.29 0.76
N VAL A 68 -7.54 -3.17 -0.19
CA VAL A 68 -7.82 -4.60 -0.14
C VAL A 68 -6.49 -5.33 -0.02
N HIS A 69 -6.31 -6.19 0.98
CA HIS A 69 -5.04 -6.89 1.18
C HIS A 69 -5.16 -8.41 1.12
N GLY A 70 -4.04 -9.07 0.84
CA GLY A 70 -3.89 -10.51 1.03
C GLY A 70 -3.20 -10.82 2.37
N GLY A 71 -2.68 -12.04 2.50
CA GLY A 71 -1.89 -12.46 3.67
C GLY A 71 -1.22 -13.81 3.49
N GLY A 72 -0.95 -14.21 2.24
CA GLY A 72 -0.50 -15.56 1.88
C GLY A 72 0.70 -16.06 2.70
N PRO A 73 1.80 -15.28 2.81
CA PRO A 73 2.95 -15.65 3.63
C PRO A 73 2.63 -15.83 5.12
N GLN A 74 1.85 -14.91 5.71
CA GLN A 74 1.48 -14.94 7.12
C GLN A 74 0.58 -16.14 7.44
N ILE A 75 -0.40 -16.43 6.56
CA ILE A 75 -1.25 -17.63 6.65
C ILE A 75 -0.37 -18.88 6.57
N GLY A 76 0.57 -18.94 5.62
CA GLY A 76 1.49 -20.07 5.47
C GLY A 76 2.30 -20.36 6.73
N GLN A 77 2.87 -19.32 7.35
CA GLN A 77 3.61 -19.44 8.60
C GLN A 77 2.74 -19.96 9.75
N MET A 78 1.48 -19.54 9.82
CA MET A 78 0.57 -20.00 10.87
C MET A 78 0.15 -21.46 10.68
N LEU A 79 -0.18 -21.86 9.44
CA LEU A 79 -0.49 -23.26 9.12
C LEU A 79 0.67 -24.19 9.43
N GLU A 80 1.91 -23.78 9.11
CA GLU A 80 3.11 -24.54 9.45
C GLU A 80 3.27 -24.73 10.96
N ARG A 81 3.06 -23.67 11.75
CA ARG A 81 3.10 -23.73 13.22
C ARG A 81 2.06 -24.68 13.81
N LEU A 82 0.90 -24.81 13.16
CA LEU A 82 -0.18 -25.69 13.57
C LEU A 82 -0.09 -27.10 12.96
N ALA A 83 0.97 -27.38 12.19
CA ALA A 83 1.15 -28.62 11.44
C ALA A 83 -0.03 -28.93 10.49
N ILE A 84 -0.72 -27.91 9.99
CA ILE A 84 -1.77 -28.02 8.99
C ILE A 84 -1.12 -27.94 7.61
N LYS A 85 -1.37 -28.94 6.76
CA LYS A 85 -0.77 -29.00 5.42
C LYS A 85 -1.39 -27.92 4.52
N SER A 86 -0.54 -27.02 4.04
CA SER A 86 -0.92 -26.01 3.04
C SER A 86 -0.81 -26.60 1.62
N GLU A 87 -1.92 -26.60 0.87
CA GLU A 87 -1.96 -27.03 -0.53
C GLU A 87 -2.46 -25.92 -1.46
N PHE A 88 -2.00 -25.96 -2.72
CA PHE A 88 -2.42 -25.02 -3.76
C PHE A 88 -2.76 -25.77 -5.04
N VAL A 89 -3.83 -25.35 -5.71
CA VAL A 89 -4.24 -25.81 -7.04
C VAL A 89 -4.49 -24.57 -7.90
N ASP A 90 -3.85 -24.49 -9.07
CA ASP A 90 -3.96 -23.36 -10.00
C ASP A 90 -3.71 -21.98 -9.36
N GLY A 91 -2.80 -21.92 -8.39
CA GLY A 91 -2.44 -20.68 -7.68
C GLY A 91 -3.44 -20.26 -6.59
N LEU A 92 -4.48 -21.06 -6.33
CA LEU A 92 -5.44 -20.85 -5.25
C LEU A 92 -5.16 -21.81 -4.09
N ARG A 93 -5.24 -21.31 -2.87
CA ARG A 93 -5.08 -22.13 -1.66
C ARG A 93 -6.30 -23.05 -1.51
N VAL A 94 -6.07 -24.36 -1.38
CA VAL A 94 -7.11 -25.29 -0.94
C VAL A 94 -7.41 -24.95 0.52
N THR A 95 -8.66 -24.59 0.81
CA THR A 95 -9.08 -24.10 2.13
C THR A 95 -10.16 -25.03 2.66
N ASP A 96 -9.74 -26.07 3.37
CA ASP A 96 -10.62 -26.99 4.08
C ASP A 96 -11.06 -26.41 5.44
N GLU A 97 -11.83 -27.18 6.22
CA GLU A 97 -12.38 -26.74 7.51
C GLU A 97 -11.27 -26.36 8.52
N ALA A 98 -10.15 -27.08 8.54
CA ALA A 98 -9.04 -26.73 9.43
C ALA A 98 -8.29 -25.48 8.93
N THR A 99 -8.17 -25.30 7.62
CA THR A 99 -7.47 -24.16 7.02
C THR A 99 -8.29 -22.87 7.13
N VAL A 100 -9.62 -22.92 7.03
CA VAL A 100 -10.47 -21.71 7.08
C VAL A 100 -10.45 -21.05 8.46
N GLU A 101 -10.29 -21.82 9.54
CA GLU A 101 -10.14 -21.29 10.91
C GLU A 101 -8.85 -20.47 11.11
N VAL A 102 -7.90 -20.56 10.18
CA VAL A 102 -6.62 -19.86 10.23
C VAL A 102 -6.58 -18.61 9.34
N VAL A 103 -7.45 -18.51 8.33
CA VAL A 103 -7.47 -17.43 7.31
C VAL A 103 -8.30 -16.25 7.78
#